data_AF-A0A7F8Q5H8-F1
#
_entry.id   AF-A0A7F8Q5H8-F1
#
_cell.length_a   1.000
_cell.length_b   1.000
_cell.length_c   1.000
_cell.angle_alpha   90.00
_cell.angle_beta   90.00
_cell.angle_gamma   90.00
#
_symmetry.space_group_name_H-M   'P 1'
#
loop_
_entity.id
_entity.type
_entity.pdbx_description
1 polymer ?
#
loop_
_entity_poly.entity_id
_entity_poly.type
_entity_poly.pdbx_seq_one_letter_code
_entity_poly.pdbx_strand_id
1 'polypeptide(L)'
;MPLPPCPQGSPWEPEPAVPASISPEGVGPEQSSPSLDKGLKYPPGPSRHSCCGQTRGAGLVPQTHPQPGSPTSVLSLRYRPIHIPARPLCAMGGPRVLLAALWALGAAGAAALRIGAFNIQSFGDSKVLDPACGGVIAQILAGYDISLVQEVRDPDLSAVSALMEQINSLSRHEYSFVSSEPLGRDQYKEMYLFVYRKDAVSVVDTYQYPDPEDAFSREPFVVKFSAPRSAAGEFVLIPLHAAPHQAVAEIDALYDVYLDVIDKWGTDDLLFLGDFNADCNYVRERDWPSVRLRSSEVFKWLIPDSADTTVGNSDCAYDRIVACGARLRRNLKPQSAAVHNFQEEFGLDQAQALAISDHFPVEVTLKSH
;
A
#
# COMPACT_ATOMS: atom_id res chain seq x y z
N MET A 1 -6.76 3.51 68.50
CA MET A 1 -6.98 4.97 68.39
C MET A 1 -8.11 5.19 67.39
N PRO A 2 -9.21 5.88 67.73
CA PRO A 2 -10.27 6.21 66.79
C PRO A 2 -9.97 7.52 66.04
N LEU A 3 -10.32 7.56 64.76
CA LEU A 3 -10.19 8.70 63.85
C LEU A 3 -11.13 9.87 64.24
N PRO A 4 -10.79 11.13 63.89
CA PRO A 4 -11.58 12.30 64.24
C PRO A 4 -12.82 12.49 63.34
N PRO A 5 -13.87 13.18 63.83
CA PRO A 5 -15.15 13.35 63.13
C PRO A 5 -15.15 14.53 62.13
N CYS A 6 -16.00 14.44 61.11
CA CYS A 6 -16.32 15.53 60.18
C CYS A 6 -17.18 16.63 60.86
N PRO A 7 -16.98 17.92 60.54
CA PRO A 7 -17.82 19.01 61.06
C PRO A 7 -19.12 19.19 60.25
N GLN A 8 -20.22 19.40 60.97
CA GLN A 8 -21.55 19.80 60.47
C GLN A 8 -21.76 21.33 60.54
N GLY A 9 -22.36 21.88 59.47
CA GLY A 9 -23.38 22.97 59.42
C GLY A 9 -23.07 24.36 60.02
N SER A 10 -23.37 25.48 59.37
CA SER A 10 -24.74 26.05 59.17
C SER A 10 -24.64 27.44 58.45
N PRO A 11 -25.72 28.24 58.27
CA PRO A 11 -26.94 28.07 57.44
C PRO A 11 -27.24 29.31 56.53
N TRP A 12 -28.44 29.32 55.90
CA TRP A 12 -29.22 30.45 55.30
C TRP A 12 -29.52 30.40 53.78
N GLU A 13 -30.61 29.68 53.43
CA GLU A 13 -31.89 30.18 52.82
C GLU A 13 -31.98 30.76 51.37
N PRO A 14 -33.18 30.84 50.73
CA PRO A 14 -33.61 29.95 49.65
C PRO A 14 -33.90 30.62 48.27
N GLU A 15 -34.25 29.79 47.28
CA GLU A 15 -34.58 30.10 45.85
C GLU A 15 -35.72 31.12 45.62
N PRO A 16 -35.90 31.60 44.36
CA PRO A 16 -37.00 30.99 43.57
C PRO A 16 -36.76 30.84 42.05
N ALA A 17 -37.56 29.96 41.46
CA ALA A 17 -37.68 29.58 40.04
C ALA A 17 -38.40 30.63 39.15
N VAL A 18 -38.62 30.26 37.86
CA VAL A 18 -39.67 30.68 36.85
C VAL A 18 -39.04 31.20 35.52
N PRO A 19 -39.64 31.04 34.29
CA PRO A 19 -40.28 29.91 33.59
C PRO A 19 -39.89 29.81 32.08
N ALA A 20 -40.61 28.99 31.31
CA ALA A 20 -40.48 28.78 29.86
C ALA A 20 -41.39 29.68 28.97
N SER A 21 -41.08 29.66 27.65
CA SER A 21 -41.89 29.92 26.45
C SER A 21 -41.90 31.31 25.78
N ILE A 22 -41.66 31.34 24.45
CA ILE A 22 -42.52 31.84 23.34
C ILE A 22 -41.67 32.18 22.09
N SER A 23 -42.08 31.66 20.92
CA SER A 23 -41.64 32.03 19.56
C SER A 23 -42.27 33.34 19.07
N PRO A 24 -41.75 33.94 17.98
CA PRO A 24 -42.67 34.25 16.88
C PRO A 24 -42.09 34.04 15.47
N GLU A 25 -43.00 33.77 14.52
CA GLU A 25 -42.82 33.80 13.06
C GLU A 25 -42.63 35.24 12.53
N GLY A 26 -42.02 35.38 11.33
CA GLY A 26 -42.15 36.61 10.53
C GLY A 26 -41.19 36.80 9.33
N VAL A 27 -41.63 36.35 8.14
CA VAL A 27 -41.62 37.01 6.79
C VAL A 27 -40.36 37.75 6.24
N GLY A 28 -39.95 37.40 5.00
CA GLY A 28 -38.89 38.01 4.15
C GLY A 28 -39.19 39.42 3.57
N PRO A 29 -38.58 39.90 2.44
CA PRO A 29 -37.78 39.23 1.40
C PRO A 29 -36.37 39.83 1.13
N GLU A 30 -35.55 39.06 0.42
CA GLU A 30 -34.19 39.40 -0.04
C GLU A 30 -34.20 40.27 -1.31
N GLN A 31 -33.38 41.33 -1.34
CA GLN A 31 -33.13 42.19 -2.49
C GLN A 31 -31.79 41.86 -3.17
N SER A 32 -31.89 41.55 -4.47
CA SER A 32 -30.97 41.80 -5.59
C SER A 32 -29.54 42.33 -5.36
N SER A 33 -28.54 41.51 -5.77
CA SER A 33 -27.40 41.76 -6.69
C SER A 33 -26.32 42.83 -6.34
N PRO A 34 -25.06 42.78 -6.87
CA PRO A 34 -24.61 42.04 -8.06
C PRO A 34 -23.26 41.29 -8.00
N SER A 35 -23.12 40.51 -9.06
CA SER A 35 -21.94 39.88 -9.66
C SER A 35 -20.66 40.71 -9.73
N LEU A 36 -19.53 40.04 -9.50
CA LEU A 36 -18.22 40.44 -10.01
C LEU A 36 -17.53 39.22 -10.63
N ASP A 37 -17.69 39.17 -11.94
CA ASP A 37 -17.04 38.28 -12.90
C ASP A 37 -15.61 38.78 -13.13
N LYS A 38 -14.61 37.95 -12.84
CA LYS A 38 -13.24 38.13 -13.33
C LYS A 38 -12.71 36.79 -13.81
N GLY A 39 -12.92 36.55 -15.09
CA GLY A 39 -12.32 35.46 -15.83
C GLY A 39 -10.79 35.51 -15.84
N LEU A 40 -10.19 34.34 -15.64
CA LEU A 40 -8.82 34.03 -16.05
C LEU A 40 -8.90 32.87 -17.04
N LYS A 41 -8.63 33.21 -18.31
CA LYS A 41 -8.49 32.29 -19.43
C LYS A 41 -7.18 31.51 -19.28
N TYR A 42 -7.27 30.18 -19.25
CA TYR A 42 -6.12 29.30 -19.50
C TYR A 42 -6.03 28.97 -21.00
N PRO A 43 -4.83 28.94 -21.59
CA PRO A 43 -4.64 28.51 -22.98
C PRO A 43 -4.70 26.97 -23.09
N PRO A 44 -5.23 26.40 -24.19
CA PRO A 44 -5.25 24.95 -24.39
C PRO A 44 -3.89 24.43 -24.86
N GLY A 45 -3.47 23.30 -24.30
CA GLY A 45 -2.32 22.52 -24.76
C GLY A 45 -2.58 21.82 -26.10
N PRO A 46 -1.53 21.35 -26.81
CA PRO A 46 -1.67 20.86 -28.17
C PRO A 46 -2.18 19.42 -28.21
N SER A 47 -3.20 19.24 -29.05
CA SER A 47 -3.85 17.99 -29.43
C SER A 47 -2.89 17.02 -30.12
N ARG A 48 -2.86 15.76 -29.67
CA ARG A 48 -2.24 14.65 -30.39
C ARG A 48 -3.16 14.19 -31.53
N HIS A 49 -2.70 14.33 -32.77
CA HIS A 49 -3.34 13.69 -33.91
C HIS A 49 -2.91 12.23 -34.05
N SER A 50 -3.92 11.38 -34.09
CA SER A 50 -3.91 10.01 -34.61
C SER A 50 -3.50 10.00 -36.09
N CYS A 51 -2.57 9.11 -36.45
CA CYS A 51 -2.35 8.68 -37.84
C CYS A 51 -2.33 7.15 -37.87
N CYS A 52 -3.50 6.57 -38.16
CA CYS A 52 -3.63 5.26 -38.74
C CYS A 52 -3.73 5.45 -40.27
N GLY A 53 -2.93 4.72 -41.07
CA GLY A 53 -3.13 4.75 -42.51
C GLY A 53 -1.96 4.34 -43.40
N GLN A 54 -1.99 3.07 -43.78
CA GLN A 54 -1.96 2.63 -45.18
C GLN A 54 -0.62 2.22 -45.84
N THR A 55 -0.54 0.90 -45.97
CA THR A 55 0.11 0.07 -46.99
C THR A 55 0.12 0.62 -48.43
N ARG A 56 1.26 0.45 -49.11
CA ARG A 56 1.50 0.06 -50.53
C ARG A 56 3.01 0.24 -50.79
N GLY A 57 3.74 -0.58 -51.55
CA GLY A 57 3.38 -1.71 -52.38
C GLY A 57 4.64 -2.42 -52.92
N ALA A 58 4.35 -3.54 -53.57
CA ALA A 58 5.14 -4.40 -54.45
C ALA A 58 6.57 -4.00 -54.87
N GLY A 59 7.49 -4.94 -54.68
CA GLY A 59 8.73 -5.09 -55.45
C GLY A 59 8.87 -6.55 -55.93
N LEU A 60 8.71 -6.75 -57.24
CA LEU A 60 8.97 -8.00 -57.97
C LEU A 60 10.46 -8.05 -58.37
N VAL A 61 11.15 -9.16 -58.11
CA VAL A 61 12.35 -9.60 -58.85
C VAL A 61 12.33 -11.14 -58.97
N PRO A 62 12.62 -11.73 -60.15
CA PRO A 62 12.23 -13.09 -60.48
C PRO A 62 13.28 -14.17 -60.15
N GLN A 63 12.80 -15.41 -60.01
CA GLN A 63 13.58 -16.64 -59.92
C GLN A 63 14.15 -17.08 -61.27
N THR A 64 15.34 -17.68 -61.27
CA THR A 64 15.85 -18.56 -62.34
C THR A 64 16.60 -19.77 -61.77
N HIS A 65 16.20 -20.96 -62.20
CA HIS A 65 16.91 -22.24 -62.21
C HIS A 65 16.49 -22.95 -63.50
N PRO A 66 17.32 -23.77 -64.20
CA PRO A 66 17.66 -25.14 -63.73
C PRO A 66 18.99 -25.83 -64.23
N GLN A 67 19.52 -26.76 -63.40
CA GLN A 67 20.06 -28.16 -63.64
C GLN A 67 21.15 -28.47 -64.74
N PRO A 68 21.73 -29.70 -64.88
CA PRO A 68 22.47 -30.62 -63.96
C PRO A 68 23.78 -31.24 -64.57
N GLY A 69 24.56 -32.05 -63.81
CA GLY A 69 25.45 -33.10 -64.37
C GLY A 69 26.81 -33.39 -63.67
N SER A 70 27.02 -34.64 -63.24
CA SER A 70 28.15 -35.27 -62.49
C SER A 70 29.38 -35.64 -63.38
N PRO A 71 30.48 -36.40 -62.99
CA PRO A 71 30.65 -37.37 -61.89
C PRO A 71 32.02 -37.51 -61.15
N THR A 72 31.96 -38.22 -60.01
CA THR A 72 32.91 -39.12 -59.31
C THR A 72 34.44 -38.93 -59.35
N SER A 73 35.07 -38.92 -58.17
CA SER A 73 36.29 -39.72 -57.92
C SER A 73 36.41 -40.17 -56.47
N VAL A 74 36.83 -41.43 -56.30
CA VAL A 74 36.99 -42.20 -55.07
C VAL A 74 38.47 -42.13 -54.70
N LEU A 75 38.83 -41.85 -53.43
CA LEU A 75 40.18 -42.20 -52.95
C LEU A 75 40.22 -42.45 -51.44
N SER A 76 41.05 -43.42 -51.10
CA SER A 76 41.09 -44.25 -49.90
C SER A 76 41.52 -43.57 -48.59
N LEU A 77 40.96 -44.07 -47.48
CA LEU A 77 41.48 -43.95 -46.12
C LEU A 77 43.00 -44.27 -46.04
N ARG A 78 43.76 -43.38 -45.39
CA ARG A 78 44.97 -43.75 -44.66
C ARG A 78 44.91 -43.13 -43.26
N TYR A 79 44.86 -44.02 -42.27
CA TYR A 79 44.98 -43.72 -40.85
C TYR A 79 46.42 -43.29 -40.54
N ARG A 80 46.60 -42.14 -39.88
CA ARG A 80 47.82 -41.80 -39.14
C ARG A 80 47.42 -41.16 -37.80
N PRO A 81 47.99 -41.61 -36.67
CA PRO A 81 47.62 -41.11 -35.35
C PRO A 81 48.22 -39.72 -35.13
N ILE A 82 47.39 -38.76 -34.71
CA ILE A 82 47.84 -37.45 -34.25
C ILE A 82 47.67 -37.41 -32.73
N HIS A 83 48.80 -37.20 -32.04
CA HIS A 83 48.86 -36.93 -30.61
C HIS A 83 48.07 -35.66 -30.27
N ILE A 84 47.08 -35.81 -29.39
CA ILE A 84 46.37 -34.70 -28.75
C ILE A 84 47.20 -34.28 -27.51
N PRO A 85 47.72 -33.06 -27.43
CA PRO A 85 48.28 -32.56 -26.18
C PRO A 85 47.16 -32.29 -25.17
N ALA A 86 47.26 -32.90 -24.00
CA ALA A 86 46.39 -32.63 -22.85
C ALA A 86 46.53 -31.15 -22.46
N ARG A 87 45.43 -30.40 -22.57
CA ARG A 87 45.31 -29.08 -21.94
C ARG A 87 44.80 -29.27 -20.50
N PRO A 88 45.34 -28.52 -19.53
CA PRO A 88 44.95 -28.65 -18.14
C PRO A 88 43.49 -28.23 -17.94
N LEU A 89 42.79 -28.96 -17.06
CA LEU A 89 41.47 -28.59 -16.56
C LEU A 89 41.57 -27.19 -15.93
N CYS A 90 40.99 -26.20 -16.59
CA CYS A 90 40.69 -24.94 -15.95
C CYS A 90 39.36 -25.13 -15.21
N ALA A 91 39.44 -25.24 -13.89
CA ALA A 91 38.30 -25.20 -13.00
C ALA A 91 37.55 -23.88 -13.19
N MET A 92 36.44 -23.91 -13.92
CA MET A 92 35.47 -22.81 -13.97
C MET A 92 34.32 -23.14 -13.01
N GLY A 93 34.67 -23.23 -11.72
CA GLY A 93 33.69 -23.13 -10.64
C GLY A 93 33.26 -21.67 -10.52
N GLY A 94 32.32 -21.25 -11.37
CA GLY A 94 31.75 -19.91 -11.28
C GLY A 94 30.86 -19.75 -10.03
N PRO A 95 30.84 -18.57 -9.38
CA PRO A 95 30.03 -18.30 -8.19
C PRO A 95 28.55 -18.07 -8.55
N ARG A 96 28.00 -18.88 -9.46
CA ARG A 96 26.59 -18.82 -9.88
C ARG A 96 25.78 -20.08 -9.58
N VAL A 97 26.42 -21.08 -8.97
CA VAL A 97 25.74 -22.30 -8.48
C VAL A 97 25.70 -22.36 -6.94
N LEU A 98 26.28 -21.36 -6.26
CA LEU A 98 26.32 -21.27 -4.79
C LEU A 98 25.22 -20.39 -4.18
N LEU A 99 24.25 -19.90 -4.98
CA LEU A 99 23.04 -19.24 -4.47
C LEU A 99 21.77 -20.12 -4.51
N ALA A 100 21.85 -21.31 -5.12
CA ALA A 100 20.72 -22.25 -5.20
C ALA A 100 20.82 -23.44 -4.22
N ALA A 101 21.93 -23.59 -3.51
CA ALA A 101 22.20 -24.74 -2.62
C ALA A 101 22.18 -24.40 -1.12
N LEU A 102 21.59 -23.25 -0.74
CA LEU A 102 21.34 -22.86 0.65
C LEU A 102 19.85 -22.74 1.01
N TRP A 103 18.97 -23.33 0.19
CA TRP A 103 17.52 -23.44 0.45
C TRP A 103 17.07 -24.88 0.73
N ALA A 104 17.93 -25.69 1.35
CA ALA A 104 17.61 -27.10 1.62
C ALA A 104 17.83 -27.55 3.07
N LEU A 105 18.04 -26.63 4.02
CA LEU A 105 18.03 -26.97 5.45
C LEU A 105 17.50 -25.79 6.27
N GLY A 106 16.18 -25.66 6.32
CA GLY A 106 15.48 -24.75 7.22
C GLY A 106 14.32 -25.49 7.84
N ALA A 107 14.48 -25.90 9.10
CA ALA A 107 13.42 -26.47 9.91
C ALA A 107 12.14 -25.63 9.81
N ALA A 108 11.00 -26.27 9.99
CA ALA A 108 9.70 -25.64 10.19
C ALA A 108 9.72 -24.72 11.43
N GLY A 109 10.32 -23.54 11.29
CA GLY A 109 10.03 -22.39 12.13
C GLY A 109 8.82 -21.70 11.52
N ALA A 110 7.82 -21.38 12.34
CA ALA A 110 6.74 -20.51 11.90
C ALA A 110 7.38 -19.23 11.32
N ALA A 111 7.09 -18.92 10.06
CA ALA A 111 7.64 -17.72 9.43
C ALA A 111 7.08 -16.49 10.15
N ALA A 112 7.94 -15.52 10.42
CA ALA A 112 7.54 -14.21 10.93
C ALA A 112 6.53 -13.56 9.95
N LEU A 113 5.54 -12.84 10.47
CA LEU A 113 4.44 -12.29 9.67
C LEU A 113 4.83 -10.91 9.10
N ARG A 114 5.01 -10.79 7.79
CA ARG A 114 5.31 -9.54 7.07
C ARG A 114 4.03 -8.83 6.68
N ILE A 115 3.91 -7.56 7.08
CA ILE A 115 2.78 -6.69 6.80
C ILE A 115 3.29 -5.48 6.02
N GLY A 116 2.64 -5.14 4.91
CA GLY A 116 2.97 -3.98 4.09
C GLY A 116 1.79 -3.04 3.86
N ALA A 117 2.07 -1.78 3.53
CA ALA A 117 1.12 -0.84 2.95
C ALA A 117 1.75 -0.20 1.72
N PHE A 118 0.99 -0.12 0.63
CA PHE A 118 1.46 0.34 -0.66
C PHE A 118 0.40 1.19 -1.35
N ASN A 119 0.66 2.49 -1.48
CA ASN A 119 -0.06 3.31 -2.45
C ASN A 119 0.44 2.96 -3.86
N ILE A 120 -0.44 2.39 -4.69
CA ILE A 120 -0.16 2.08 -6.10
C ILE A 120 -0.90 3.10 -6.95
N GLN A 121 -0.18 4.10 -7.44
CA GLN A 121 -0.73 5.23 -8.17
C GLN A 121 -1.78 4.81 -9.21
N SER A 122 -3.04 5.24 -9.02
CA SER A 122 -4.17 4.95 -9.90
C SER A 122 -4.29 3.48 -10.31
N PHE A 123 -4.23 2.56 -9.35
CA PHE A 123 -4.37 1.13 -9.62
C PHE A 123 -5.75 0.79 -10.21
N GLY A 124 -5.75 0.02 -11.29
CA GLY A 124 -6.95 -0.42 -12.02
C GLY A 124 -6.56 -1.23 -13.26
N ASP A 125 -7.52 -1.49 -14.15
CA ASP A 125 -7.36 -2.41 -15.28
C ASP A 125 -6.13 -2.13 -16.13
N SER A 126 -5.94 -0.86 -16.52
CA SER A 126 -4.82 -0.47 -17.38
C SER A 126 -3.46 -0.82 -16.77
N LYS A 127 -3.35 -0.73 -15.43
CA LYS A 127 -2.09 -0.93 -14.71
C LYS A 127 -1.82 -2.42 -14.45
N VAL A 128 -2.84 -3.18 -14.06
CA VAL A 128 -2.67 -4.63 -13.80
C VAL A 128 -2.47 -5.44 -15.09
N LEU A 129 -3.06 -4.99 -16.20
CA LEU A 129 -2.92 -5.65 -17.51
C LEU A 129 -1.65 -5.28 -18.26
N ASP A 130 -0.94 -4.21 -17.86
CA ASP A 130 0.39 -3.91 -18.38
C ASP A 130 1.40 -4.94 -17.82
N PRO A 131 2.01 -5.80 -18.66
CA PRO A 131 2.95 -6.82 -18.19
C PRO A 131 4.16 -6.26 -17.44
N ALA A 132 4.57 -5.01 -17.74
CA ALA A 132 5.70 -4.37 -17.07
C ALA A 132 5.33 -3.86 -15.65
N CYS A 133 4.06 -3.54 -15.42
CA CYS A 133 3.58 -3.03 -14.13
C CYS A 133 2.94 -4.13 -13.29
N GLY A 134 1.92 -4.81 -13.83
CA GLY A 134 1.15 -5.84 -13.11
C GLY A 134 2.01 -6.97 -12.58
N GLY A 135 2.95 -7.47 -13.40
CA GLY A 135 3.85 -8.54 -12.99
C GLY A 135 4.80 -8.15 -11.86
N VAL A 136 5.24 -6.89 -11.79
CA VAL A 136 6.09 -6.40 -10.69
C VAL A 136 5.24 -6.14 -9.44
N ILE A 137 4.06 -5.52 -9.59
CA ILE A 137 3.11 -5.33 -8.49
C ILE A 137 2.76 -6.67 -7.83
N ALA A 138 2.44 -7.69 -8.62
CA ALA A 138 2.10 -9.01 -8.10
C ALA A 138 3.29 -9.68 -7.37
N GLN A 139 4.52 -9.49 -7.86
CA GLN A 139 5.74 -9.95 -7.18
C GLN A 139 5.96 -9.22 -5.84
N ILE A 140 5.81 -7.89 -5.81
CA ILE A 140 5.90 -7.10 -4.57
C ILE A 140 4.88 -7.60 -3.54
N LEU A 141 3.61 -7.73 -3.94
CA LEU A 141 2.53 -8.11 -3.01
C LEU A 141 2.65 -9.56 -2.52
N ALA A 142 3.13 -10.48 -3.36
CA ALA A 142 3.43 -11.85 -2.94
C ALA A 142 4.59 -11.96 -1.93
N GLY A 143 5.36 -10.88 -1.72
CA GLY A 143 6.39 -10.78 -0.69
C GLY A 143 5.84 -10.59 0.74
N TYR A 144 4.56 -10.25 0.87
CA TYR A 144 3.89 -9.99 2.14
C TYR A 144 2.93 -11.12 2.54
N ASP A 145 2.69 -11.25 3.85
CA ASP A 145 1.62 -12.11 4.36
C ASP A 145 0.27 -11.35 4.40
N ILE A 146 0.34 -10.04 4.65
CA ILE A 146 -0.77 -9.09 4.50
C ILE A 146 -0.23 -7.83 3.84
N SER A 147 -0.90 -7.31 2.82
CA SER A 147 -0.59 -6.01 2.23
C SER A 147 -1.85 -5.18 2.06
N LEU A 148 -1.82 -3.95 2.55
CA LEU A 148 -2.76 -2.89 2.17
C LEU A 148 -2.33 -2.31 0.82
N VAL A 149 -3.28 -2.20 -0.11
CA VAL A 149 -3.16 -1.48 -1.38
C VAL A 149 -4.12 -0.30 -1.37
N GLN A 150 -3.63 0.87 -1.74
CA GLN A 150 -4.38 2.13 -1.81
C GLN A 150 -4.42 2.64 -3.26
N GLU A 151 -5.25 3.67 -3.51
CA GLU A 151 -5.56 4.18 -4.86
C GLU A 151 -6.17 3.13 -5.81
N VAL A 152 -6.88 2.14 -5.27
CA VAL A 152 -7.60 1.16 -6.09
C VAL A 152 -8.84 1.81 -6.68
N ARG A 153 -8.93 1.87 -8.00
CA ARG A 153 -10.02 2.47 -8.76
C ARG A 153 -10.70 1.40 -9.62
N ASP A 154 -11.38 0.49 -8.94
CA ASP A 154 -11.86 -0.77 -9.54
C ASP A 154 -13.21 -1.22 -8.94
N PRO A 155 -14.30 -0.45 -9.15
CA PRO A 155 -15.58 -0.71 -8.49
C PRO A 155 -16.25 -2.04 -8.90
N ASP A 156 -15.84 -2.64 -10.02
CA ASP A 156 -16.34 -3.95 -10.47
C ASP A 156 -15.39 -5.11 -10.15
N LEU A 157 -14.29 -4.83 -9.44
CA LEU A 157 -13.27 -5.78 -8.99
C LEU A 157 -12.57 -6.54 -10.13
N SER A 158 -12.63 -6.04 -11.37
CA SER A 158 -12.02 -6.70 -12.52
C SER A 158 -10.48 -6.64 -12.45
N ALA A 159 -9.92 -5.49 -12.08
CA ALA A 159 -8.48 -5.33 -11.89
C ALA A 159 -7.95 -6.12 -10.68
N VAL A 160 -8.69 -6.12 -9.57
CA VAL A 160 -8.40 -6.90 -8.37
C VAL A 160 -8.41 -8.39 -8.71
N SER A 161 -9.40 -8.87 -9.47
CA SER A 161 -9.45 -10.27 -9.90
C SER A 161 -8.22 -10.66 -10.73
N ALA A 162 -7.84 -9.82 -11.70
CA ALA A 162 -6.64 -10.04 -12.51
C ALA A 162 -5.35 -10.03 -11.65
N LEU A 163 -5.26 -9.16 -10.65
CA LEU A 163 -4.13 -9.12 -9.72
C LEU A 163 -4.04 -10.41 -8.90
N MET A 164 -5.17 -10.90 -8.37
CA MET A 164 -5.21 -12.13 -7.59
C MET A 164 -4.84 -13.35 -8.42
N GLU A 165 -5.24 -13.41 -9.69
CA GLU A 165 -4.78 -14.45 -10.62
C GLU A 165 -3.27 -14.41 -10.81
N GLN A 166 -2.70 -13.21 -11.02
CA GLN A 166 -1.25 -13.06 -11.16
C GLN A 166 -0.52 -13.51 -9.90
N ILE A 167 -0.88 -12.99 -8.71
CA ILE A 167 -0.28 -13.36 -7.41
C ILE A 167 -0.36 -14.88 -7.17
N ASN A 168 -1.53 -15.49 -7.39
CA ASN A 168 -1.73 -16.92 -7.17
C ASN A 168 -1.05 -17.80 -8.23
N SER A 169 -0.74 -17.27 -9.40
CA SER A 169 0.01 -18.00 -10.43
C SER A 169 1.53 -18.04 -10.15
N LEU A 170 2.07 -17.01 -9.49
CA LEU A 170 3.49 -16.88 -9.19
C LEU A 170 3.87 -17.34 -7.78
N SER A 171 2.93 -17.33 -6.84
CA SER A 171 3.18 -17.74 -5.45
C SER A 171 2.96 -19.23 -5.24
N ARG A 172 3.73 -19.80 -4.31
CA ARG A 172 3.49 -21.16 -3.79
C ARG A 172 2.35 -21.20 -2.75
N HIS A 173 1.90 -20.03 -2.30
CA HIS A 173 0.84 -19.88 -1.31
C HIS A 173 -0.41 -19.32 -1.98
N GLU A 174 -1.57 -19.69 -1.44
CA GLU A 174 -2.84 -19.14 -1.89
C GLU A 174 -3.13 -17.81 -1.18
N TYR A 175 -3.42 -16.78 -1.95
CA TYR A 175 -3.81 -15.45 -1.50
C TYR A 175 -5.30 -15.23 -1.73
N SER A 176 -5.91 -14.48 -0.81
CA SER A 176 -7.26 -13.94 -0.91
C SER A 176 -7.21 -12.44 -0.63
N PHE A 177 -8.36 -11.79 -0.71
CA PHE A 177 -8.48 -10.36 -0.46
C PHE A 177 -9.77 -10.01 0.27
N VAL A 178 -9.80 -8.81 0.83
CA VAL A 178 -11.00 -8.11 1.27
C VAL A 178 -10.85 -6.63 0.92
N SER A 179 -11.92 -5.98 0.48
CA SER A 179 -11.90 -4.58 0.04
C SER A 179 -13.01 -3.76 0.68
N SER A 180 -12.80 -2.44 0.74
CA SER A 180 -13.86 -1.48 1.03
C SER A 180 -14.80 -1.32 -0.18
N GLU A 181 -15.90 -0.61 0.03
CA GLU A 181 -16.64 0.04 -1.06
C GLU A 181 -15.81 1.21 -1.65
N PRO A 182 -16.21 1.81 -2.79
CA PRO A 182 -15.59 3.04 -3.28
C PRO A 182 -15.83 4.24 -2.35
N LEU A 183 -14.76 4.88 -1.90
CA LEU A 183 -14.73 5.99 -0.93
C LEU A 183 -14.17 7.27 -1.56
N GLY A 184 -14.62 8.43 -1.08
CA GLY A 184 -14.25 9.74 -1.62
C GLY A 184 -15.36 10.76 -1.37
N ARG A 185 -15.04 12.06 -1.32
CA ARG A 185 -16.08 13.11 -1.22
C ARG A 185 -16.71 13.48 -2.56
N ASP A 186 -15.93 13.39 -3.64
CA ASP A 186 -16.33 13.81 -4.98
C ASP A 186 -16.52 12.61 -5.93
N GLN A 187 -16.46 12.85 -7.24
CA GLN A 187 -16.61 11.80 -8.25
C GLN A 187 -15.38 10.87 -8.34
N TYR A 188 -14.24 11.32 -7.83
CA TYR A 188 -13.03 10.53 -7.76
C TYR A 188 -13.09 9.66 -6.50
N LYS A 189 -13.33 8.37 -6.73
CA LYS A 189 -13.43 7.35 -5.67
C LYS A 189 -12.27 6.38 -5.73
N GLU A 190 -11.85 5.92 -4.57
CA GLU A 190 -10.81 4.92 -4.36
C GLU A 190 -11.28 3.86 -3.38
N MET A 191 -10.66 2.70 -3.38
CA MET A 191 -10.94 1.60 -2.48
C MET A 191 -9.67 1.25 -1.68
N TYR A 192 -9.86 0.80 -0.45
CA TYR A 192 -8.83 0.08 0.28
C TYR A 192 -8.93 -1.41 -0.06
N LEU A 193 -7.80 -2.03 -0.38
CA LEU A 193 -7.71 -3.46 -0.65
C LEU A 193 -6.69 -4.11 0.26
N PHE A 194 -7.10 -5.05 1.09
CA PHE A 194 -6.20 -5.93 1.80
C PHE A 194 -6.03 -7.24 1.04
N VAL A 195 -4.82 -7.55 0.61
CA VAL A 195 -4.42 -8.83 0.03
C VAL A 195 -3.69 -9.64 1.12
N TYR A 196 -4.05 -10.90 1.32
CA TYR A 196 -3.51 -11.70 2.41
C TYR A 196 -3.35 -13.19 2.07
N ARG A 197 -2.35 -13.81 2.69
CA ARG A 197 -2.01 -15.22 2.50
C ARG A 197 -2.89 -16.14 3.37
N LYS A 198 -3.70 -17.00 2.77
CA LYS A 198 -4.75 -17.78 3.45
C LYS A 198 -4.22 -18.81 4.46
N ASP A 199 -2.99 -19.28 4.28
CA ASP A 199 -2.35 -20.20 5.25
C ASP A 199 -1.71 -19.44 6.43
N ALA A 200 -1.53 -18.12 6.34
CA ALA A 200 -0.89 -17.30 7.36
C ALA A 200 -1.92 -16.69 8.31
N VAL A 201 -2.99 -16.13 7.74
CA VAL A 201 -3.99 -15.34 8.46
C VAL A 201 -5.39 -15.57 7.91
N SER A 202 -6.40 -15.19 8.70
CA SER A 202 -7.79 -15.10 8.28
C SER A 202 -8.41 -13.79 8.73
N VAL A 203 -9.30 -13.21 7.91
CA VAL A 203 -10.15 -12.10 8.31
C VAL A 203 -11.17 -12.60 9.33
N VAL A 204 -11.24 -11.95 10.49
CA VAL A 204 -12.19 -12.26 11.57
C VAL A 204 -13.46 -11.43 11.41
N ASP A 205 -13.29 -10.12 11.21
CA ASP A 205 -14.37 -9.16 11.07
C ASP A 205 -13.84 -7.91 10.35
N THR A 206 -14.76 -7.14 9.76
CA THR A 206 -14.45 -5.89 9.05
C THR A 206 -15.54 -4.87 9.26
N TYR A 207 -15.20 -3.59 9.27
CA TYR A 207 -16.21 -2.54 9.13
C TYR A 207 -15.60 -1.27 8.54
N GLN A 208 -16.47 -0.50 7.89
CA GLN A 208 -16.16 0.86 7.47
C GLN A 208 -16.37 1.80 8.67
N TYR A 209 -15.37 2.59 9.06
CA TYR A 209 -15.55 3.57 10.14
C TYR A 209 -16.72 4.52 9.78
N PRO A 210 -17.72 4.72 10.67
CA PRO A 210 -18.94 5.44 10.31
C PRO A 210 -18.76 6.93 9.98
N ASP A 211 -17.67 7.53 10.45
CA ASP A 211 -17.29 8.93 10.24
C ASP A 211 -18.42 9.96 10.42
N PRO A 212 -19.08 10.02 11.60
CA PRO A 212 -20.22 10.90 11.81
C PRO A 212 -19.89 12.40 11.72
N GLU A 213 -18.63 12.76 11.96
CA GLU A 213 -18.13 14.13 11.89
C GLU A 213 -17.62 14.49 10.48
N ASP A 214 -17.71 13.55 9.52
CA ASP A 214 -17.23 13.73 8.15
C ASP A 214 -15.79 14.25 8.17
N ALA A 215 -14.91 13.57 8.91
CA ALA A 215 -13.53 13.95 9.13
C ALA A 215 -12.59 13.46 8.02
N PHE A 216 -12.93 12.35 7.36
CA PHE A 216 -12.08 11.71 6.37
C PHE A 216 -12.59 11.94 4.95
N SER A 217 -11.70 12.11 3.97
CA SER A 217 -12.08 12.03 2.56
C SER A 217 -12.35 10.58 2.13
N ARG A 218 -11.67 9.62 2.76
CA ARG A 218 -11.80 8.18 2.55
C ARG A 218 -11.77 7.51 3.92
N GLU A 219 -12.96 7.23 4.42
CA GLU A 219 -13.21 6.69 5.75
C GLU A 219 -12.36 5.41 5.97
N PRO A 220 -11.73 5.20 7.14
CA PRO A 220 -10.91 4.00 7.37
C PRO A 220 -11.68 2.68 7.28
N PHE A 221 -11.24 1.77 6.40
CA PHE A 221 -11.77 0.40 6.29
C PHE A 221 -11.05 -0.55 7.25
N VAL A 222 -11.61 -0.71 8.44
CA VAL A 222 -10.97 -1.41 9.56
C VAL A 222 -11.11 -2.93 9.41
N VAL A 223 -10.00 -3.66 9.48
CA VAL A 223 -9.97 -5.12 9.30
C VAL A 223 -9.31 -5.80 10.49
N LYS A 224 -10.03 -6.70 11.15
CA LYS A 224 -9.51 -7.57 12.21
C LYS A 224 -8.99 -8.87 11.62
N PHE A 225 -7.72 -9.18 11.87
CA PHE A 225 -7.07 -10.42 11.43
C PHE A 225 -6.80 -11.34 12.61
N SER A 226 -6.90 -12.65 12.34
CA SER A 226 -6.34 -13.71 13.19
C SER A 226 -5.11 -14.30 12.52
N ALA A 227 -4.00 -14.34 13.26
CA ALA A 227 -2.72 -14.88 12.81
C ALA A 227 -2.22 -15.93 13.83
N PRO A 228 -2.75 -17.16 13.81
CA PRO A 228 -2.50 -18.16 14.85
C PRO A 228 -1.02 -18.60 14.98
N ARG A 229 -0.20 -18.31 13.97
CA ARG A 229 1.25 -18.60 13.96
C ARG A 229 2.11 -17.39 14.37
N SER A 230 1.51 -16.22 14.53
CA SER A 230 2.16 -14.98 14.98
C SER A 230 1.96 -14.78 16.47
N ALA A 231 2.99 -14.36 17.19
CA ALA A 231 2.91 -14.10 18.62
C ALA A 231 1.91 -12.98 18.99
N ALA A 232 1.47 -12.17 18.01
CA ALA A 232 0.41 -11.18 18.19
C ALA A 232 -0.98 -11.80 18.34
N GLY A 233 -1.22 -13.02 17.82
CA GLY A 233 -2.53 -13.67 17.81
C GLY A 233 -3.51 -12.92 16.90
N GLU A 234 -4.44 -12.17 17.49
CA GLU A 234 -5.33 -11.26 16.77
C GLU A 234 -4.84 -9.82 16.86
N PHE A 235 -5.01 -9.08 15.77
CA PHE A 235 -4.70 -7.65 15.68
C PHE A 235 -5.59 -7.00 14.62
N VAL A 236 -5.60 -5.68 14.59
CA VAL A 236 -6.44 -4.88 13.70
C VAL A 236 -5.57 -3.99 12.84
N LEU A 237 -5.88 -3.94 11.55
CA LEU A 237 -5.28 -3.04 10.58
C LEU A 237 -6.26 -1.91 10.24
N ILE A 238 -5.80 -0.67 10.32
CA ILE A 238 -6.58 0.55 10.09
C ILE A 238 -5.91 1.34 8.97
N PRO A 239 -6.43 1.30 7.74
CA PRO A 239 -5.85 2.02 6.62
C PRO A 239 -6.21 3.50 6.68
N LEU A 240 -5.30 4.36 6.21
CA LEU A 240 -5.61 5.73 5.83
C LEU A 240 -4.80 6.10 4.59
N HIS A 241 -5.49 6.53 3.54
CA HIS A 241 -4.94 7.33 2.44
C HIS A 241 -5.42 8.76 2.66
N ALA A 242 -4.60 9.60 3.29
CA ALA A 242 -5.05 10.91 3.74
C ALA A 242 -5.22 11.87 2.57
N ALA A 243 -6.25 12.71 2.56
CA ALA A 243 -6.30 13.82 1.60
C ALA A 243 -5.14 14.80 1.89
N PRO A 244 -4.26 15.14 0.93
CA PRO A 244 -3.00 15.83 1.23
C PRO A 244 -3.18 17.17 1.97
N HIS A 245 -4.21 17.94 1.61
CA HIS A 245 -4.52 19.23 2.25
C HIS A 245 -5.31 19.13 3.55
N GLN A 246 -5.71 17.91 3.94
CA GLN A 246 -6.37 17.60 5.21
C GLN A 246 -5.55 16.63 6.07
N ALA A 247 -4.31 16.29 5.68
CA ALA A 247 -3.49 15.27 6.32
C ALA A 247 -3.38 15.46 7.84
N VAL A 248 -3.13 16.69 8.32
CA VAL A 248 -3.07 16.98 9.76
C VAL A 248 -4.37 16.59 10.48
N ALA A 249 -5.52 16.93 9.92
CA ALA A 249 -6.83 16.66 10.52
C ALA A 249 -7.19 15.17 10.44
N GLU A 250 -6.97 14.53 9.30
CA GLU A 250 -7.28 13.11 9.11
C GLU A 250 -6.38 12.20 9.96
N ILE A 251 -5.08 12.50 10.07
CA ILE A 251 -4.17 11.76 10.96
C ILE A 251 -4.56 11.96 12.42
N ASP A 252 -4.97 13.17 12.83
CA ASP A 252 -5.47 13.40 14.20
C ASP A 252 -6.74 12.58 14.48
N ALA A 253 -7.69 12.56 13.53
CA ALA A 253 -8.95 11.82 13.64
C ALA A 253 -8.77 10.30 13.75
N LEU A 254 -7.63 9.73 13.33
CA LEU A 254 -7.32 8.31 13.61
C LEU A 254 -7.25 7.98 15.12
N TYR A 255 -7.05 8.99 15.98
CA TYR A 255 -7.20 8.80 17.42
C TYR A 255 -8.63 8.46 17.82
N ASP A 256 -9.63 8.99 17.12
CA ASP A 256 -11.03 8.70 17.42
C ASP A 256 -11.41 7.31 16.88
N VAL A 257 -10.83 6.90 15.74
CA VAL A 257 -10.91 5.52 15.23
C VAL A 257 -10.28 4.52 16.19
N TYR A 258 -9.15 4.87 16.82
CA TYR A 258 -8.54 4.09 17.89
C TYR A 258 -9.52 3.83 19.05
N LEU A 259 -10.24 4.86 19.51
CA LEU A 259 -11.23 4.72 20.57
C LEU A 259 -12.42 3.86 20.15
N ASP A 260 -12.91 4.05 18.93
CA ASP A 260 -14.01 3.27 18.36
C ASP A 260 -13.68 1.77 18.28
N VAL A 261 -12.46 1.41 17.84
CA VAL A 261 -12.04 0.00 17.82
C VAL A 261 -11.95 -0.60 19.23
N ILE A 262 -11.47 0.17 20.20
CA ILE A 262 -11.43 -0.28 21.60
C ILE A 262 -12.85 -0.54 22.12
N ASP A 263 -13.79 0.36 21.86
CA ASP A 263 -15.18 0.18 22.28
C ASP A 263 -15.82 -1.04 21.59
N LYS A 264 -15.62 -1.17 20.27
CA LYS A 264 -16.22 -2.22 19.45
C LYS A 264 -15.67 -3.62 19.72
N TRP A 265 -14.35 -3.76 19.84
CA TRP A 265 -13.68 -5.07 19.88
C TRP A 265 -12.86 -5.31 21.15
N GLY A 266 -12.74 -4.33 22.06
CA GLY A 266 -12.05 -4.49 23.33
C GLY A 266 -10.55 -4.75 23.20
N THR A 267 -9.91 -4.27 22.12
CA THR A 267 -8.49 -4.48 21.86
C THR A 267 -7.78 -3.20 21.43
N ASP A 268 -6.53 -3.03 21.89
CA ASP A 268 -5.62 -1.96 21.52
C ASP A 268 -4.46 -2.44 20.62
N ASP A 269 -4.45 -3.72 20.22
CA ASP A 269 -3.43 -4.30 19.35
C ASP A 269 -3.69 -3.93 17.88
N LEU A 270 -3.33 -2.69 17.57
CA LEU A 270 -3.68 -1.98 16.35
C LEU A 270 -2.43 -1.59 15.56
N LEU A 271 -2.51 -1.67 14.24
CA LEU A 271 -1.59 -1.04 13.31
C LEU A 271 -2.39 -0.07 12.43
N PHE A 272 -2.01 1.20 12.46
CA PHE A 272 -2.43 2.19 11.47
C PHE A 272 -1.39 2.22 10.37
N LEU A 273 -1.81 2.19 9.10
CA LEU A 273 -0.87 2.08 7.99
C LEU A 273 -1.41 2.67 6.68
N GLY A 274 -0.52 3.17 5.84
CA GLY A 274 -0.86 3.73 4.52
C GLY A 274 -0.17 5.06 4.23
N ASP A 275 -0.48 5.64 3.08
CA ASP A 275 -0.10 6.99 2.68
C ASP A 275 -0.85 8.03 3.53
N PHE A 276 -0.21 8.50 4.59
CA PHE A 276 -0.78 9.50 5.47
C PHE A 276 -0.52 10.92 4.95
N ASN A 277 0.20 11.09 3.83
CA ASN A 277 0.75 12.39 3.43
C ASN A 277 1.49 13.09 4.59
N ALA A 278 2.15 12.30 5.43
CA ALA A 278 2.64 12.67 6.76
C ALA A 278 4.01 13.39 6.78
N ASP A 279 4.29 14.26 5.80
CA ASP A 279 5.56 15.01 5.78
C ASP A 279 5.51 16.23 4.84
N CYS A 280 6.66 16.90 4.70
CA CYS A 280 6.96 17.91 3.71
C CYS A 280 5.97 19.09 3.80
N ASN A 281 5.23 19.35 2.73
CA ASN A 281 4.33 20.51 2.67
C ASN A 281 2.95 20.25 3.28
N TYR A 282 2.61 18.98 3.54
CA TYR A 282 1.29 18.57 4.01
C TYR A 282 1.22 18.51 5.53
N VAL A 283 2.25 17.97 6.18
CA VAL A 283 2.41 17.97 7.63
C VAL A 283 3.81 18.49 7.96
N ARG A 284 3.90 19.65 8.61
CA ARG A 284 5.17 20.27 9.00
C ARG A 284 5.48 19.97 10.46
N GLU A 285 6.74 20.17 10.85
CA GLU A 285 7.21 19.94 12.23
C GLU A 285 6.32 20.62 13.30
N ARG A 286 5.84 21.83 13.01
CA ARG A 286 4.96 22.61 13.89
C ARG A 286 3.55 22.03 14.08
N ASP A 287 3.11 21.15 13.18
CA ASP A 287 1.76 20.59 13.18
C ASP A 287 1.70 19.31 14.04
N TRP A 288 2.83 18.61 14.22
CA TRP A 288 2.90 17.36 14.99
C TRP A 288 2.40 17.45 16.44
N PRO A 289 2.65 18.53 17.21
CA PRO A 289 2.13 18.63 18.57
C PRO A 289 0.60 18.60 18.67
N SER A 290 -0.13 18.99 17.62
CA SER A 290 -1.59 18.95 17.60
C SER A 290 -2.20 17.62 17.13
N VAL A 291 -1.39 16.69 16.62
CA VAL A 291 -1.86 15.39 16.14
C VAL A 291 -1.83 14.37 17.28
N ARG A 292 -2.98 13.99 17.83
CA ARG A 292 -3.09 13.07 18.99
C ARG A 292 -2.47 11.70 18.72
N LEU A 293 -2.57 11.18 17.50
CA LEU A 293 -1.92 9.94 17.08
C LEU A 293 -0.38 10.02 17.16
N ARG A 294 0.20 11.23 17.16
CA ARG A 294 1.63 11.48 17.25
C ARG A 294 2.08 11.88 18.65
N SER A 295 1.35 12.78 19.30
CA SER A 295 1.74 13.37 20.59
C SER A 295 1.49 12.43 21.78
N SER A 296 0.63 11.42 21.63
CA SER A 296 0.35 10.42 22.67
C SER A 296 1.39 9.29 22.69
N GLU A 297 1.91 8.97 23.88
CA GLU A 297 2.87 7.86 24.11
C GLU A 297 2.28 6.46 23.87
N VAL A 298 0.96 6.37 23.69
CA VAL A 298 0.24 5.14 23.34
C VAL A 298 0.70 4.62 21.98
N PHE A 299 1.03 5.51 21.05
CA PHE A 299 1.34 5.17 19.67
C PHE A 299 2.84 5.18 19.42
N LYS A 300 3.32 4.15 18.73
CA LYS A 300 4.71 4.06 18.29
C LYS A 300 4.76 4.14 16.77
N TRP A 301 5.24 5.26 16.27
CA TRP A 301 5.53 5.45 14.86
C TRP A 301 6.77 4.64 14.47
N LEU A 302 6.60 3.74 13.50
CA LEU A 302 7.62 2.76 13.12
C LEU A 302 8.45 3.22 11.92
N ILE A 303 7.82 3.96 10.99
CA ILE A 303 8.51 4.64 9.89
C ILE A 303 8.90 6.05 10.37
N PRO A 304 10.20 6.37 10.46
CA PRO A 304 10.67 7.65 10.98
C PRO A 304 10.40 8.79 9.98
N ASP A 305 10.40 10.03 10.46
CA ASP A 305 10.27 11.23 9.60
C ASP A 305 11.44 11.41 8.65
N SER A 306 12.57 10.74 8.89
CA SER A 306 13.76 10.79 8.03
C SER A 306 13.74 9.76 6.89
N ALA A 307 12.64 9.03 6.72
CA ALA A 307 12.51 8.04 5.65
C ALA A 307 11.99 8.72 4.38
N ASP A 308 12.54 8.33 3.24
CA ASP A 308 11.94 8.67 1.95
C ASP A 308 11.04 7.50 1.51
N THR A 309 9.73 7.75 1.45
CA THR A 309 8.75 6.75 0.99
C THR A 309 8.30 7.01 -0.45
N THR A 310 8.98 7.91 -1.17
CA THR A 310 8.61 8.31 -2.53
C THR A 310 9.58 7.75 -3.55
N VAL A 311 9.06 7.40 -4.74
CA VAL A 311 9.89 6.98 -5.89
C VAL A 311 10.41 8.20 -6.63
N GLY A 312 9.71 9.34 -6.54
CA GLY A 312 10.03 10.57 -7.24
C GLY A 312 11.32 11.27 -6.78
N ASN A 313 11.47 12.54 -7.15
CA ASN A 313 12.62 13.37 -6.72
C ASN A 313 12.39 14.08 -5.37
N SER A 314 11.37 13.67 -4.63
CA SER A 314 11.11 14.14 -3.27
C SER A 314 11.90 13.32 -2.25
N ASP A 315 11.98 13.83 -1.03
CA ASP A 315 12.48 13.12 0.16
C ASP A 315 11.44 13.37 1.25
N CYS A 316 10.42 12.51 1.29
CA CYS A 316 9.23 12.71 2.12
C CYS A 316 8.78 11.39 2.76
N ALA A 317 8.52 11.42 4.06
CA ALA A 317 7.97 10.29 4.82
C ALA A 317 6.42 10.28 4.79
N TYR A 318 5.83 10.15 3.60
CA TYR A 318 4.37 10.18 3.44
C TYR A 318 3.69 8.93 4.00
N ASP A 319 4.24 7.76 3.69
CA ASP A 319 3.70 6.46 4.06
C ASP A 319 4.17 6.06 5.45
N ARG A 320 3.23 5.61 6.29
CA ARG A 320 3.49 5.38 7.71
C ARG A 320 2.99 4.03 8.17
N ILE A 321 3.62 3.54 9.22
CA ILE A 321 3.10 2.45 10.07
C ILE A 321 3.19 2.92 11.51
N VAL A 322 2.08 2.87 12.23
CA VAL A 322 1.96 3.28 13.62
C VAL A 322 1.36 2.13 14.43
N ALA A 323 2.04 1.72 15.49
CA ALA A 323 1.64 0.60 16.33
C ALA A 323 1.12 1.03 17.70
N CYS A 324 0.04 0.42 18.15
CA CYS A 324 -0.50 0.48 19.50
C CYS A 324 -0.55 -0.93 20.12
N GLY A 325 -0.84 -1.03 21.41
CA GLY A 325 -1.01 -2.30 22.10
C GLY A 325 0.29 -2.84 22.67
N ALA A 326 0.28 -3.20 23.96
CA ALA A 326 1.48 -3.72 24.61
C ALA A 326 1.86 -5.10 24.07
N ARG A 327 0.88 -5.94 23.69
CA ARG A 327 1.13 -7.28 23.13
C ARG A 327 1.71 -7.16 21.72
N LEU A 328 1.06 -6.39 20.84
CA LEU A 328 1.52 -6.18 19.47
C LEU A 328 2.93 -5.58 19.44
N ARG A 329 3.18 -4.50 20.20
CA ARG A 329 4.50 -3.82 20.19
C ARG A 329 5.64 -4.73 20.66
N ARG A 330 5.42 -5.61 21.65
CA ARG A 330 6.46 -6.58 22.09
C ARG A 330 6.78 -7.63 21.02
N ASN A 331 5.82 -7.89 20.13
CA ASN A 331 5.93 -8.87 19.06
C ASN A 331 6.42 -8.28 17.73
N LEU A 332 6.64 -6.97 17.64
CA LEU A 332 7.39 -6.39 16.52
C LEU A 332 8.79 -6.97 16.48
N LYS A 333 9.23 -7.44 15.31
CA LYS A 333 10.63 -7.80 15.07
C LYS A 333 11.44 -6.50 15.08
N PRO A 334 12.48 -6.38 15.94
CA PRO A 334 13.29 -5.16 15.99
C PRO A 334 13.86 -4.80 14.62
N GLN A 335 13.85 -3.50 14.28
CA GLN A 335 14.41 -2.97 13.04
C GLN A 335 13.81 -3.58 11.75
N SER A 336 12.60 -4.15 11.82
CA SER A 336 11.91 -4.68 10.64
C SER A 336 11.01 -3.67 9.94
N ALA A 337 10.75 -2.52 10.56
CA ALA A 337 9.99 -1.46 9.92
C ALA A 337 10.90 -0.71 8.94
N ALA A 338 10.55 -0.69 7.67
CA ALA A 338 11.39 -0.16 6.61
C ALA A 338 10.57 0.27 5.39
N VAL A 339 11.21 1.03 4.51
CA VAL A 339 10.74 1.31 3.15
C VAL A 339 11.24 0.18 2.25
N HIS A 340 10.34 -0.37 1.43
CA HIS A 340 10.66 -1.39 0.46
C HIS A 340 10.98 -0.76 -0.90
N ASN A 341 12.27 -0.50 -1.15
CA ASN A 341 12.72 0.10 -2.40
C ASN A 341 12.69 -0.93 -3.55
N PHE A 342 11.51 -1.10 -4.17
CA PHE A 342 11.34 -2.03 -5.30
C PHE A 342 12.14 -1.60 -6.54
N GLN A 343 12.45 -0.30 -6.68
CA GLN A 343 13.27 0.18 -7.80
C GLN A 343 14.66 -0.44 -7.73
N GLU A 344 15.29 -0.42 -6.55
CA GLU A 344 16.57 -1.08 -6.33
C GLU A 344 16.46 -2.61 -6.40
N GLU A 345 15.42 -3.19 -5.78
CA GLU A 345 15.24 -4.65 -5.74
C GLU A 345 15.13 -5.26 -7.14
N PHE A 346 14.32 -4.66 -8.02
CA PHE A 346 14.08 -5.16 -9.38
C PHE A 346 15.01 -4.54 -10.42
N GLY A 347 15.95 -3.66 -10.02
CA GLY A 347 16.90 -3.00 -10.91
C GLY A 347 16.23 -2.14 -11.98
N LEU A 348 15.17 -1.42 -11.59
CA LEU A 348 14.36 -0.60 -12.49
C LEU A 348 14.99 0.78 -12.69
N ASP A 349 14.86 1.33 -13.89
CA ASP A 349 15.11 2.74 -14.08
C ASP A 349 13.98 3.60 -13.49
N GLN A 350 14.22 4.91 -13.39
CA GLN A 350 13.27 5.85 -12.79
C GLN A 350 11.90 5.84 -13.48
N ALA A 351 11.85 5.70 -14.80
CA ALA A 351 10.60 5.74 -15.55
C ALA A 351 9.80 4.45 -15.35
N GLN A 352 10.49 3.31 -15.29
CA GLN A 352 9.89 2.01 -14.97
C GLN A 352 9.33 1.99 -13.54
N ALA A 353 10.08 2.53 -12.57
CA ALA A 353 9.62 2.58 -11.19
C ALA A 353 8.38 3.48 -11.05
N LEU A 354 8.41 4.68 -11.63
CA LEU A 354 7.27 5.60 -11.66
C LEU A 354 6.05 5.06 -12.42
N ALA A 355 6.26 4.17 -13.40
CA ALA A 355 5.14 3.52 -14.08
C ALA A 355 4.39 2.56 -13.14
N ILE A 356 5.09 1.94 -12.20
CA ILE A 356 4.49 1.10 -11.14
C ILE A 356 3.77 1.99 -10.15
N SER A 357 4.49 2.84 -9.43
CA SER A 357 3.94 3.81 -8.47
C SER A 357 4.92 4.94 -8.20
N ASP A 358 4.42 6.06 -7.69
CA ASP A 358 5.20 7.18 -7.14
C ASP A 358 5.51 7.04 -5.64
N HIS A 359 5.00 6.00 -4.99
CA HIS A 359 5.30 5.63 -3.60
C HIS A 359 6.05 4.30 -3.53
N PHE A 360 6.88 4.12 -2.51
CA PHE A 360 7.40 2.81 -2.12
C PHE A 360 6.50 2.18 -1.03
N PRO A 361 6.32 0.84 -1.01
CA PRO A 361 5.70 0.20 0.12
C PRO A 361 6.44 0.49 1.42
N VAL A 362 5.72 0.67 2.51
CA VAL A 362 6.27 0.59 3.87
C VAL A 362 5.89 -0.75 4.48
N GLU A 363 6.81 -1.36 5.20
CA GLU A 363 6.63 -2.70 5.75
C GLU A 363 7.03 -2.81 7.21
N VAL A 364 6.53 -3.85 7.87
CA VAL A 364 6.91 -4.26 9.23
C VAL A 364 6.76 -5.77 9.39
N THR A 365 7.52 -6.38 10.29
CA THR A 365 7.41 -7.81 10.59
C THR A 365 7.02 -8.07 12.04
N LEU A 366 6.04 -8.95 12.27
CA LEU A 366 5.71 -9.52 13.58
C LEU A 366 6.43 -10.86 13.78
N LYS A 367 6.90 -11.11 15.00
CA LYS A 367 7.55 -12.37 15.40
C LYS A 367 6.56 -13.52 15.26
N SER A 368 7.08 -14.68 14.84
CA SER A 368 6.37 -15.94 14.99
C SER A 368 6.24 -16.30 16.48
N HIS A 369 5.31 -17.22 16.76
CA HIS A 369 5.31 -17.95 18.02
C HIS A 369 6.60 -18.75 18.24
#